data_AF-A0A954EN47-F1
#
_entry.id   AF-A0A954EN47-F1
#
_cell.length_a   1.000
_cell.length_b   1.000
_cell.length_c   1.000
_cell.angle_alpha   90.00
_cell.angle_beta   90.00
_cell.angle_gamma   90.00
#
_symmetry.space_group_name_H-M   'P 1'
#
loop_
_entity.id
_entity.type
_entity.pdbx_description
1 polymer ?
#
loop_
_entity_poly.entity_id
_entity_poly.type
_entity_poly.pdbx_seq_one_letter_code
_entity_poly.pdbx_strand_id
1 'polypeptide(L)'
;MFKYLKEYLGVVLKDRGRYYRALGDERDEHGNPPWVHLCNRAERLIANPNGPGVRCDFPFSSKLHALPFLSGFDGKLLKKVLADWPMRFSPTRQETGEPVISFLFAHRGTNRLRQLVHVIHSILGQAGIANEIIVADL
;
A
#
# COMPACT_ATOMS: atom_id res chain seq x y z
N MET A 1 -1.03 -29.40 -14.76
CA MET A 1 -2.10 -29.64 -13.76
C MET A 1 -1.54 -29.85 -12.35
N PHE A 2 -0.57 -30.73 -12.12
CA PHE A 2 0.02 -30.99 -10.78
C PHE A 2 0.72 -29.81 -10.09
N LYS A 3 1.36 -28.90 -10.85
CA LYS A 3 2.08 -27.74 -10.28
C LYS A 3 1.13 -26.75 -9.59
N TYR A 4 0.01 -26.42 -10.23
CA TYR A 4 -1.03 -25.55 -9.67
C TYR A 4 -1.71 -26.16 -8.44
N LEU A 5 -1.88 -27.48 -8.40
CA LEU A 5 -2.45 -28.17 -7.22
C LEU A 5 -1.50 -28.10 -6.02
N LYS A 6 -0.19 -28.25 -6.24
CA LYS A 6 0.83 -28.14 -5.18
C LYS A 6 0.94 -26.70 -4.65
N GLU A 7 0.88 -25.70 -5.54
CA GLU A 7 0.87 -24.28 -5.17
C GLU A 7 -0.43 -23.95 -4.40
N TYR A 8 -1.58 -24.41 -4.88
CA TYR A 8 -2.86 -24.25 -4.20
C TYR A 8 -2.87 -24.86 -2.79
N LEU A 9 -2.49 -26.13 -2.64
CA LEU A 9 -2.37 -26.77 -1.33
C LEU A 9 -1.35 -26.06 -0.44
N GLY A 10 -0.24 -25.63 -1.01
CA GLY A 10 0.81 -24.88 -0.31
C GLY A 10 0.31 -23.55 0.26
N VAL A 11 -0.55 -22.85 -0.45
CA VAL A 11 -1.18 -21.60 0.00
C VAL A 11 -2.29 -21.87 1.02
N VAL A 12 -3.20 -22.80 0.70
CA VAL A 12 -4.36 -23.11 1.55
C VAL A 12 -3.95 -23.67 2.92
N LEU A 13 -2.92 -24.51 2.98
CA LEU A 13 -2.48 -25.10 4.25
C LEU A 13 -1.60 -24.17 5.08
N LYS A 14 -0.72 -23.38 4.45
CA LYS A 14 0.31 -22.63 5.18
C LYS A 14 0.03 -21.14 5.29
N ASP A 15 -0.55 -20.51 4.26
CA ASP A 15 -0.72 -19.06 4.23
C ASP A 15 -2.12 -18.64 4.68
N ARG A 16 -3.13 -19.51 4.57
CA ARG A 16 -4.52 -19.19 4.92
C ARG A 16 -4.65 -18.53 6.30
N GLY A 17 -4.08 -19.13 7.35
CA GLY A 17 -4.15 -18.58 8.70
C GLY A 17 -3.56 -17.17 8.81
N ARG A 18 -2.39 -16.93 8.19
CA ARG A 18 -1.74 -15.61 8.16
C ARG A 18 -2.61 -14.57 7.46
N TYR A 19 -3.23 -14.94 6.33
CA TYR A 19 -4.10 -14.03 5.58
C TYR A 19 -5.39 -13.72 6.35
N TYR A 20 -6.04 -14.69 6.99
CA TYR A 20 -7.23 -14.39 7.80
C TYR A 20 -6.90 -13.52 9.02
N ARG A 21 -5.75 -13.74 9.68
CA ARG A 21 -5.27 -12.85 10.75
C ARG A 21 -5.02 -11.43 10.25
N ALA A 22 -4.60 -11.26 9.00
CA ALA A 22 -4.38 -9.95 8.40
C ALA A 22 -5.65 -9.06 8.38
N LEU A 23 -6.83 -9.67 8.42
CA LEU A 23 -8.11 -8.95 8.46
C LEU A 23 -8.55 -8.57 9.88
N GLY A 24 -7.82 -8.96 10.92
CA GLY A 24 -8.11 -8.63 12.30
C GLY A 24 -7.88 -7.15 12.63
N ASP A 25 -8.36 -6.73 13.80
CA ASP A 25 -8.24 -5.35 14.30
C ASP A 25 -7.08 -5.16 15.28
N GLU A 26 -6.42 -6.26 15.70
CA GLU A 26 -5.29 -6.22 16.64
C GLU A 26 -4.12 -5.43 16.05
N ARG A 27 -3.62 -4.44 16.80
CA ARG A 27 -2.45 -3.66 16.38
C ARG A 27 -1.20 -4.15 17.09
N ASP A 28 -0.07 -4.12 16.40
CA ASP A 28 1.22 -4.40 17.02
C ASP A 28 1.68 -3.24 17.93
N GLU A 29 2.83 -3.41 18.57
CA GLU A 29 3.44 -2.41 19.46
C GLU A 29 3.76 -1.07 18.77
N HIS A 30 3.85 -1.06 17.44
CA HIS A 30 4.08 0.13 16.62
C HIS A 30 2.78 0.73 16.06
N GLY A 31 1.62 0.16 16.41
CA GLY A 31 0.31 0.61 15.94
C GLY A 31 -0.07 0.12 14.55
N ASN A 32 0.69 -0.81 13.96
CA ASN A 32 0.38 -1.36 12.64
C ASN A 32 -0.79 -2.33 12.72
N PRO A 33 -1.76 -2.23 11.79
CA PRO A 33 -2.72 -3.29 11.60
C PRO A 33 -2.05 -4.54 10.99
N PRO A 34 -2.61 -5.75 11.18
CA PRO A 34 -1.92 -7.00 10.86
C PRO A 34 -1.61 -7.17 9.36
N TRP A 35 -2.43 -6.58 8.49
CA TRP A 35 -2.23 -6.66 7.05
C TRP A 35 -0.97 -5.97 6.56
N VAL A 36 -0.44 -5.00 7.30
CA VAL A 36 0.80 -4.28 6.93
C VAL A 36 1.97 -5.26 6.84
N HIS A 37 1.91 -6.39 7.55
CA HIS A 37 2.93 -7.44 7.55
C HIS A 37 2.73 -8.50 6.47
N LEU A 38 1.80 -8.32 5.53
CA LEU A 38 1.62 -9.25 4.41
C LEU A 38 2.68 -9.04 3.31
N CYS A 39 3.47 -10.07 3.06
CA CYS A 39 4.45 -10.16 1.97
C CYS A 39 4.59 -11.62 1.52
N ASN A 40 5.13 -11.84 0.31
CA ASN A 40 5.47 -13.18 -0.14
C ASN A 40 6.58 -13.79 0.74
N ARG A 41 6.68 -15.13 0.75
CA ARG A 41 7.64 -15.82 1.65
C ARG A 41 9.11 -15.48 1.38
N ALA A 42 9.45 -15.05 0.18
CA ALA A 42 10.80 -14.64 -0.20
C ALA A 42 11.04 -13.12 -0.02
N GLU A 43 10.04 -12.39 0.46
CA GLU A 43 10.10 -10.94 0.67
C GLU A 43 10.18 -10.61 2.15
N ARG A 44 10.79 -9.47 2.44
CA ARG A 44 10.95 -8.98 3.80
C ARG A 44 10.37 -7.58 3.94
N LEU A 45 9.65 -7.38 5.03
CA LEU A 45 9.18 -6.09 5.50
C LEU A 45 9.91 -5.75 6.79
N ILE A 46 10.29 -4.49 6.96
CA ILE A 46 10.99 -3.98 8.15
C ILE A 46 10.06 -2.96 8.81
N ALA A 47 9.65 -3.23 10.05
CA ALA A 47 8.81 -2.31 10.81
C ALA A 47 9.51 -0.96 11.02
N ASN A 48 8.74 0.12 10.96
CA ASN A 48 9.22 1.44 11.32
C ASN A 48 9.36 1.52 12.86
N PRO A 49 10.56 1.76 13.41
CA PRO A 49 10.74 1.82 14.86
C PRO A 49 10.04 3.02 15.49
N ASN A 50 9.73 4.06 14.71
CA ASN A 50 9.20 5.34 15.19
C ASN A 50 7.68 5.47 15.05
N GLY A 51 6.96 4.39 14.72
CA GLY A 51 5.50 4.40 14.63
C GLY A 51 4.97 3.53 13.50
N PRO A 52 3.71 3.74 13.07
CA PRO A 52 3.11 2.94 12.03
C PRO A 52 3.87 3.02 10.69
N GLY A 53 3.81 1.93 9.93
CA GLY A 53 4.46 1.76 8.64
C GLY A 53 5.48 0.62 8.62
N VAL A 54 5.74 0.12 7.42
CA VAL A 54 6.83 -0.82 7.13
C VAL A 54 7.59 -0.34 5.90
N ARG A 55 8.89 -0.65 5.87
CA ARG A 55 9.73 -0.54 4.68
C ARG A 55 9.78 -1.89 3.97
N CYS A 56 9.56 -1.89 2.66
CA CYS A 56 9.83 -3.04 1.81
C CYS A 56 11.33 -3.21 1.58
N ASP A 57 11.87 -4.37 1.96
CA ASP A 57 13.28 -4.75 1.73
C ASP A 57 13.38 -5.65 0.49
N PHE A 58 12.93 -5.11 -0.64
CA PHE A 58 12.94 -5.74 -1.96
C PHE A 58 12.74 -4.67 -3.05
N PRO A 59 13.26 -4.89 -4.28
CA PRO A 59 13.45 -3.80 -5.25
C PRO A 59 12.17 -3.27 -5.91
N PHE A 60 11.12 -4.09 -6.03
CA PHE A 60 9.88 -3.70 -6.72
C PHE A 60 8.64 -4.24 -6.02
N SER A 61 7.50 -3.60 -6.24
CA SER A 61 6.23 -4.18 -5.82
C SER A 61 5.99 -5.51 -6.53
N SER A 62 5.44 -6.46 -5.79
CA SER A 62 5.11 -7.78 -6.29
C SER A 62 3.64 -8.08 -6.01
N LYS A 63 3.07 -9.00 -6.78
CA LYS A 63 1.74 -9.53 -6.46
C LYS A 63 1.86 -10.48 -5.28
N LEU A 64 0.96 -10.34 -4.31
CA LEU A 64 0.80 -11.33 -3.24
C LEU A 64 0.35 -12.67 -3.86
N HIS A 65 1.23 -13.67 -3.82
CA HIS A 65 1.06 -14.96 -4.50
C HIS A 65 -0.19 -15.72 -4.04
N ALA A 66 -0.59 -15.55 -2.77
CA ALA A 66 -1.74 -16.27 -2.22
C ALA A 66 -3.10 -15.69 -2.66
N LEU A 67 -3.18 -14.42 -3.08
CA LEU A 67 -4.46 -13.75 -3.34
C LEU A 67 -5.33 -14.46 -4.38
N PRO A 68 -4.81 -14.91 -5.54
CA PRO A 68 -5.64 -15.62 -6.53
C PRO A 68 -6.28 -16.91 -6.01
N PHE A 69 -5.76 -17.47 -4.93
CA PHE A 69 -6.25 -18.72 -4.34
C PHE A 69 -7.22 -18.49 -3.17
N LEU A 70 -7.38 -17.24 -2.70
CA LEU A 70 -8.24 -16.86 -1.59
C LEU A 70 -9.45 -16.07 -2.09
N SER A 71 -10.49 -16.77 -2.50
CA SER A 71 -11.70 -16.16 -3.07
C SER A 71 -12.32 -15.11 -2.14
N GLY A 72 -12.54 -13.91 -2.67
CA GLY A 72 -13.16 -12.78 -1.97
C GLY A 72 -12.29 -12.13 -0.89
N PHE A 73 -11.05 -12.58 -0.70
CA PHE A 73 -10.13 -12.01 0.27
C PHE A 73 -9.59 -10.64 -0.17
N ASP A 74 -9.33 -10.47 -1.46
CA ASP A 74 -8.88 -9.24 -2.08
C ASP A 74 -9.80 -8.04 -1.76
N GLY A 75 -11.11 -8.18 -1.93
CA GLY A 75 -12.07 -7.13 -1.62
C GLY A 75 -12.17 -6.83 -0.13
N LYS A 76 -12.06 -7.85 0.74
CA LYS A 76 -12.04 -7.67 2.20
C LYS A 76 -10.77 -6.97 2.66
N LEU A 77 -9.63 -7.38 2.12
CA LEU A 77 -8.33 -6.77 2.40
C LEU A 77 -8.33 -5.30 1.96
N LEU A 78 -8.77 -4.99 0.74
CA LEU A 78 -8.84 -3.62 0.26
C LEU A 78 -9.73 -2.75 1.14
N LYS A 79 -10.92 -3.24 1.52
CA LYS A 79 -11.82 -2.52 2.45
C LYS A 79 -11.14 -2.26 3.80
N LYS A 80 -10.43 -3.26 4.34
CA LYS A 80 -9.72 -3.14 5.62
C LYS A 80 -8.57 -2.12 5.53
N VAL A 81 -7.75 -2.20 4.49
CA VAL A 81 -6.66 -1.25 4.21
C VAL A 81 -7.20 0.17 4.16
N LEU A 82 -8.28 0.42 3.41
CA LEU A 82 -8.88 1.74 3.29
C LEU A 82 -9.58 2.22 4.56
N ALA A 83 -10.06 1.31 5.40
CA ALA A 83 -10.63 1.66 6.70
C ALA A 83 -9.53 2.05 7.70
N ASP A 84 -8.44 1.30 7.73
CA ASP A 84 -7.33 1.56 8.65
C ASP A 84 -6.53 2.81 8.22
N TRP A 85 -6.20 2.92 6.94
CA TRP A 85 -5.44 4.02 6.34
C TRP A 85 -6.22 4.64 5.16
N PRO A 86 -7.14 5.58 5.44
CA PRO A 86 -8.01 6.15 4.43
C PRO A 86 -7.24 7.01 3.44
N MET A 87 -7.41 6.73 2.14
CA MET A 87 -6.98 7.65 1.09
C MET A 87 -7.97 8.81 0.98
N ARG A 88 -7.46 10.03 1.04
CA ARG A 88 -8.23 11.26 0.82
C ARG A 88 -7.76 11.92 -0.46
N PHE A 89 -8.66 12.64 -1.11
CA PHE A 89 -8.36 13.43 -2.28
C PHE A 89 -8.73 14.88 -1.99
N SER A 90 -7.80 15.79 -2.22
CA SER A 90 -8.05 17.23 -2.08
C SER A 90 -7.53 17.95 -3.32
N PRO A 91 -8.29 18.89 -3.91
CA PRO A 91 -7.79 19.75 -4.97
C PRO A 91 -6.84 20.83 -4.45
N THR A 92 -6.86 21.09 -3.13
CA THR A 92 -6.08 22.15 -2.49
C THR A 92 -5.12 21.55 -1.47
N ARG A 93 -3.93 22.14 -1.38
CA ARG A 93 -2.94 21.83 -0.35
C ARG A 93 -3.45 22.27 1.01
N GLN A 94 -3.34 21.41 2.02
CA GLN A 94 -3.41 21.88 3.41
C GLN A 94 -2.13 22.66 3.72
N GLU A 95 -2.28 23.91 4.14
CA GLU A 95 -1.16 24.71 4.62
C GLU A 95 -0.48 23.99 5.78
N THR A 96 0.69 23.50 5.46
CA THR A 96 1.60 22.70 6.29
C THR A 96 2.95 23.33 6.02
N GLY A 97 3.78 23.51 7.06
CA GLY A 97 4.97 24.36 7.05
C GLY A 97 6.04 24.04 6.00
N GLU A 98 7.31 24.07 6.38
CA GLU A 98 8.39 23.76 5.44
C GLU A 98 8.26 22.30 4.92
N PRO A 99 8.30 22.05 3.60
CA PRO A 99 8.10 20.72 3.05
C PRO A 99 9.22 19.77 3.50
N VAL A 100 8.83 18.63 4.05
CA VAL A 100 9.76 17.55 4.43
C VAL A 100 9.88 16.47 3.37
N ILE A 101 8.97 16.48 2.38
CA ILE A 101 8.93 15.57 1.24
C ILE A 101 8.59 16.38 -0.02
N SER A 102 9.38 16.21 -1.08
CA SER A 102 9.08 16.78 -2.41
C SER A 102 8.77 15.66 -3.40
N PHE A 103 7.66 15.80 -4.13
CA PHE A 103 7.26 14.91 -5.22
C PHE A 103 7.56 15.58 -6.56
N LEU A 104 8.41 14.94 -7.37
CA LEU A 104 8.72 15.41 -8.72
C LEU A 104 8.02 14.53 -9.76
N PHE A 105 7.15 15.14 -10.57
CA PHE A 105 6.49 14.47 -11.68
C PHE A 105 7.04 15.00 -13.01
N ALA A 106 7.69 14.13 -13.77
CA ALA A 106 7.96 14.37 -15.18
C ALA A 106 6.71 14.05 -15.99
N HIS A 107 6.18 15.04 -16.70
CA HIS A 107 4.96 14.91 -17.49
C HIS A 107 5.21 15.34 -18.94
N ARG A 108 4.56 14.65 -19.89
CA ARG A 108 4.56 15.02 -21.30
C ARG A 108 3.24 14.62 -21.95
N GLY A 109 2.61 15.57 -22.64
CA GLY A 109 1.38 15.36 -23.39
C GLY A 109 0.17 14.97 -22.52
N THR A 110 -1.01 14.82 -23.12
CA THR A 110 -2.27 14.79 -22.35
C THR A 110 -2.82 13.38 -22.04
N ASN A 111 -2.23 12.33 -22.62
CA ASN A 111 -2.75 10.95 -22.54
C ASN A 111 -2.97 10.45 -21.11
N ARG A 112 -2.13 10.89 -20.16
CA ARG A 112 -2.19 10.50 -18.75
C ARG A 112 -2.47 11.64 -17.78
N LEU A 113 -2.84 12.81 -18.29
CA LEU A 113 -3.04 14.03 -17.50
C LEU A 113 -4.08 13.80 -16.39
N ARG A 114 -5.20 13.13 -16.70
CA ARG A 114 -6.21 12.81 -15.69
C ARG A 114 -5.66 11.94 -14.56
N GLN A 115 -4.81 10.97 -14.87
CA GLN A 115 -4.21 10.13 -13.81
C GLN A 115 -3.23 10.94 -12.97
N LEU A 116 -2.41 11.80 -13.60
CA LEU A 116 -1.51 12.70 -12.88
C LEU A 116 -2.28 13.61 -11.91
N VAL A 117 -3.38 14.23 -12.36
CA VAL A 117 -4.23 15.07 -11.49
C VAL A 117 -4.76 14.29 -10.28
N HIS A 118 -5.18 13.04 -10.46
CA HIS A 118 -5.68 12.23 -9.33
C HIS A 118 -4.56 11.87 -8.34
N VAL A 119 -3.34 11.59 -8.83
CA VAL A 119 -2.18 11.37 -7.98
C VAL A 119 -1.81 12.63 -7.20
N ILE A 120 -1.83 13.79 -7.86
CA ILE A 120 -1.61 15.08 -7.19
C ILE A 120 -2.68 15.29 -6.11
N HIS A 121 -3.96 15.07 -6.42
CA HIS A 121 -5.03 15.23 -5.43
C HIS A 121 -4.91 14.26 -4.26
N SER A 122 -4.40 13.04 -4.45
CA SER A 122 -4.20 12.09 -3.35
C SER A 122 -3.04 12.47 -2.44
N ILE A 123 -2.00 13.12 -2.99
CA ILE A 123 -0.88 13.68 -2.23
C ILE A 123 -1.33 14.92 -1.46
N LEU A 124 -2.05 15.84 -2.12
CA LEU A 124 -2.60 17.04 -1.48
C LEU A 124 -3.63 16.70 -0.39
N GLY A 125 -4.29 15.55 -0.49
CA GLY A 125 -5.22 15.04 0.52
C GLY A 125 -4.55 14.47 1.78
N GLN A 126 -3.22 14.32 1.81
CA GLN A 126 -2.49 13.85 2.99
C GLN A 126 -2.52 14.93 4.09
N ALA A 127 -2.70 14.49 5.33
CA ALA A 127 -2.70 15.36 6.50
C ALA A 127 -1.48 15.06 7.39
N GLY A 128 -1.00 16.07 8.11
CA GLY A 128 0.08 15.90 9.09
C GLY A 128 1.50 15.80 8.50
N ILE A 129 1.66 15.92 7.17
CA ILE A 129 2.96 15.94 6.52
C ILE A 129 3.02 17.11 5.53
N ALA A 130 3.98 18.01 5.74
CA ALA A 130 4.27 19.09 4.81
C ALA A 130 4.95 18.52 3.56
N ASN A 131 4.27 18.69 2.41
CA ASN A 131 4.75 18.18 1.13
C ASN A 131 4.75 19.27 0.05
N GLU A 132 5.68 19.13 -0.89
CA GLU A 132 5.78 19.96 -2.09
C GLU A 132 5.55 19.09 -3.33
N ILE A 133 4.92 19.65 -4.36
CA ILE A 133 4.70 18.99 -5.64
C ILE A 133 5.29 19.86 -6.74
N ILE A 134 6.21 19.29 -7.50
CA ILE A 134 6.87 19.91 -8.65
C ILE A 134 6.46 19.11 -9.90
N VAL A 135 5.92 19.79 -10.90
CA VAL A 135 5.59 19.18 -12.20
C VAL A 135 6.49 19.78 -13.26
N ALA A 136 7.32 18.95 -13.89
CA ALA A 136 8.17 19.33 -15.01
C ALA A 136 7.50 18.87 -16.32
N ASP A 137 7.17 19.83 -17.19
CA ASP A 137 6.62 19.57 -18.52
C ASP A 137 7.77 19.41 -19.53
N LEU A 138 7.77 18.28 -20.26
CA LEU A 138 8.86 17.82 -21.13
C LEU A 138 8.48 17.74 -22.62
#